data_AF-A0A6G2DAH5-F1
#
_entry.id   AF-A0A6G2DAH5-F1
#
_cell.length_a   1.000
_cell.length_b   1.000
_cell.length_c   1.000
_cell.angle_alpha   90.00
_cell.angle_beta   90.00
_cell.angle_gamma   90.00
#
_symmetry.space_group_name_H-M   'P 1'
#
loop_
_entity.id
_entity.type
_entity.pdbx_description
1 polymer ?
#
loop_
_entity_poly.entity_id
_entity_poly.type
_entity_poly.pdbx_seq_one_letter_code
_entity_poly.pdbx_strand_id
1 'polypeptide(L)' 'LLHKKQIQKLEQETKGTGMTLVPLKVYIKDGYAKLLLGLAKGKHDYDKRESIKRREQNRDIARVMKAVNQR' A
#
# COMPACT_ATOMS: atom_id res chain seq x y z
N LEU A 1 -4.36 -12.17 18.55
CA LEU A 1 -3.24 -12.71 17.76
C LEU A 1 -3.78 -13.57 16.61
N LEU A 2 -3.00 -13.77 15.55
CA LEU A 2 -3.39 -14.64 14.44
C LEU A 2 -3.42 -16.11 14.89
N HIS A 3 -4.34 -16.88 14.33
CA HIS A 3 -4.44 -18.33 14.56
C HIS A 3 -3.41 -19.09 13.71
N LYS A 4 -2.98 -20.28 14.17
CA LYS A 4 -2.00 -21.13 13.47
C LYS A 4 -2.36 -21.39 11.99
N LYS A 5 -3.64 -21.61 11.69
CA LYS A 5 -4.14 -21.79 10.31
C LYS A 5 -3.94 -20.54 9.44
N GLN A 6 -4.10 -19.35 10.01
CA GLN A 6 -3.89 -18.08 9.29
C GLN A 6 -2.40 -17.85 9.01
N ILE A 7 -1.53 -18.21 9.95
CA ILE A 7 -0.07 -18.12 9.76
C ILE A 7 0.38 -19.03 8.62
N GLN A 8 -0.06 -20.29 8.61
CA GLN A 8 0.28 -21.24 7.54
C GLN A 8 -0.23 -20.78 6.16
N LYS A 9 -1.44 -20.22 6.10
CA LYS A 9 -1.99 -19.65 4.87
C LYS A 9 -1.14 -18.48 4.36
N LEU A 10 -0.82 -17.53 5.24
CA LEU A 10 0.02 -16.37 4.88
C LEU A 10 1.43 -16.79 4.47
N GLU A 11 1.98 -17.83 5.11
CA GLU A 11 3.29 -18.38 4.76
C GLU A 11 3.28 -19.01 3.36
N GLN A 12 2.23 -19.77 3.02
CA GLN A 12 2.06 -20.30 1.66
C GLN A 12 1.87 -19.20 0.62
N GLU A 13 1.05 -18.18 0.93
CA GLU A 13 0.79 -17.07 0.02
C GLU A 13 2.03 -16.17 -0.18
N THR A 14 2.88 -16.03 0.84
CA THR A 14 4.14 -15.26 0.75
C THR A 14 5.24 -16.02 0.01
N LYS A 15 5.22 -17.36 0.00
CA LYS A 15 6.14 -18.20 -0.80
C LYS A 15 5.88 -18.08 -2.31
N GLY A 16 4.70 -17.60 -2.72
CA GLY A 16 4.41 -17.29 -4.13
C GLY A 16 5.29 -16.15 -4.65
N THR A 17 5.87 -16.32 -5.83
CA THR A 17 6.84 -15.39 -6.42
C THR A 17 6.26 -13.96 -6.53
N GLY A 18 6.85 -13.02 -5.78
CA GLY A 18 6.52 -11.59 -5.86
C GLY A 18 5.37 -11.11 -4.98
N MET A 19 4.85 -11.93 -4.06
CA MET A 19 3.91 -11.50 -3.03
C MET A 19 4.66 -11.01 -1.79
N THR A 20 4.15 -9.96 -1.16
CA THR A 20 4.71 -9.36 0.06
C THR A 20 3.59 -9.00 1.02
N LEU A 21 3.83 -9.27 2.31
CA LEU A 21 2.91 -8.90 3.38
C LEU A 21 3.11 -7.42 3.73
N VAL A 22 2.03 -6.64 3.73
CA VAL A 22 2.07 -5.19 3.97
C VAL A 22 1.06 -4.80 5.04
N PRO A 23 1.45 -3.97 6.04
CA PRO A 23 0.50 -3.42 6.99
C PRO A 23 -0.39 -2.37 6.30
N LEU A 24 -1.71 -2.51 6.47
CA LEU A 24 -2.70 -1.58 5.94
C LEU A 24 -3.09 -0.53 6.98
N LYS A 25 -3.39 -0.97 8.20
CA LYS A 25 -3.86 -0.10 9.29
C LYS A 25 -3.43 -0.66 10.64
N VAL A 26 -3.13 0.25 11.57
CA VAL A 26 -2.99 -0.05 13.00
C VAL A 26 -4.21 0.53 13.70
N TYR A 27 -4.84 -0.26 14.57
CA TYR A 27 -6.00 0.18 15.35
C TYR A 27 -5.93 -0.39 16.76
N ILE A 28 -6.36 0.38 17.75
CA ILE A 28 -6.42 -0.08 19.13
C ILE A 28 -7.79 -0.66 19.39
N LYS A 29 -7.85 -1.87 19.94
CA LYS A 29 -9.10 -2.51 20.36
C LYS A 29 -8.85 -3.29 21.65
N ASP A 30 -9.68 -3.04 22.64
CA ASP A 30 -9.63 -3.69 23.97
C ASP A 30 -8.27 -3.51 24.68
N GLY A 31 -7.64 -2.34 24.51
CA GLY A 31 -6.31 -2.05 25.07
C GLY A 31 -5.11 -2.62 24.29
N TYR A 32 -5.36 -3.35 23.19
CA TYR A 32 -4.31 -3.92 22.35
C TYR A 32 -4.22 -3.23 20.99
N ALA A 33 -2.99 -2.95 20.53
CA ALA A 33 -2.73 -2.53 19.16
C ALA A 33 -2.87 -3.74 18.22
N LYS A 34 -3.86 -3.68 17.33
CA LYS A 34 -4.13 -4.66 16.28
C LYS A 34 -3.66 -4.11 14.94
N LEU A 35 -3.05 -4.98 14.15
CA LEU A 35 -2.59 -4.69 12.80
C LEU A 35 -3.51 -5.38 11.79
N LEU A 36 -3.98 -4.62 10.81
CA LEU A 36 -4.60 -5.14 9.60
C LEU A 36 -3.49 -5.37 8.57
N LEU A 37 -3.34 -6.62 8.13
CA LEU A 37 -2.34 -7.03 7.15
C LEU A 37 -3.02 -7.31 5.81
N GLY A 38 -2.34 -6.97 4.72
CA GLY A 38 -2.73 -7.31 3.35
C GLY A 38 -1.59 -7.98 2.60
N LEU A 39 -1.91 -8.76 1.57
CA LEU A 39 -0.94 -9.28 0.62
C LEU A 39 -0.92 -8.37 -0.61
N ALA A 40 0.26 -7.96 -1.02
CA ALA A 40 0.46 -7.15 -2.21
C ALA A 40 1.48 -7.80 -3.13
N LYS A 41 1.27 -7.68 -4.44
CA LYS A 41 2.28 -8.03 -5.43
C LYS A 41 3.16 -6.81 -5.71
N GLY A 42 4.48 -6.99 -5.71
CA GLY A 42 5.40 -5.93 -6.12
C GLY A 42 5.11 -5.46 -7.55
N LYS A 43 5.07 -4.14 -7.77
CA LYS A 43 4.88 -3.57 -9.11
C LYS A 43 6.14 -3.78 -9.96
N HIS A 44 5.99 -4.25 -11.20
CA HIS A 44 7.13 -4.37 -12.13
C HIS A 44 7.75 -2.99 -12.42
N ASP A 45 9.07 -2.94 -12.66
CA ASP A 45 9.81 -1.69 -12.85
C ASP A 45 9.32 -0.86 -14.05
N TYR A 46 8.80 -1.52 -15.08
CA TYR A 46 8.15 -0.86 -16.22
C TYR A 46 6.98 0.04 -15.77
N ASP A 47 6.15 -0.50 -14.87
CA ASP A 47 4.92 0.12 -14.38
C ASP A 47 5.19 1.19 -13.30
N LYS A 48 6.41 1.22 -12.74
CA LYS A 48 6.86 2.32 -11.86
C LYS A 48 7.00 3.62 -12.65
N ARG A 49 7.59 3.59 -13.85
CA ARG A 49 7.83 4.80 -14.67
C ARG A 49 6.54 5.53 -15.02
N GLU A 50 5.51 4.79 -15.44
CA GLU A 50 4.21 5.39 -15.77
C GLU A 50 3.54 6.00 -14.54
N SER A 51 3.57 5.30 -13.40
CA SER A 51 2.98 5.82 -12.16
C SER A 51 3.70 7.03 -11.58
N ILE A 52 5.03 7.11 -11.75
CA ILE A 52 5.83 8.28 -11.37
C ILE A 52 5.44 9.48 -12.23
N LYS A 53 5.39 9.30 -13.56
CA LYS A 53 4.95 10.36 -14.49
C LYS A 53 3.55 10.88 -14.16
N ARG A 54 2.60 9.97 -13.93
CA ARG A 54 1.21 10.35 -13.60
C ARG A 54 1.12 11.08 -12.25
N ARG A 55 1.93 10.68 -11.27
CA ARG A 55 2.00 11.35 -9.96
C ARG A 55 2.60 12.75 -10.06
N GLU A 56 3.64 12.95 -10.87
CA GLU A 56 4.22 14.27 -11.12
C GLU A 56 3.24 15.18 -11.86
N GLN A 57 2.61 14.68 -12.94
CA GLN A 57 1.59 15.43 -13.68
C GLN A 57 0.44 15.88 -12.77
N ASN A 58 -0.10 14.98 -11.93
CA ASN A 58 -1.16 15.33 -10.99
C ASN A 58 -0.70 16.39 -9.97
N ARG A 59 0.57 16.34 -9.53
CA ARG A 59 1.13 17.32 -8.59
C ARG A 59 1.28 18.70 -9.23
N ASP A 60 1.72 18.76 -10.48
CA ASP A 60 1.88 20.02 -11.19
C ASP A 60 0.52 20.64 -11.52
N ILE A 61 -0.46 19.84 -11.96
CA ILE A 61 -1.84 20.30 -12.15
C ILE A 61 -2.41 20.86 -10.85
N ALA A 62 -2.25 20.16 -9.72
CA ALA A 62 -2.71 20.64 -8.42
C ALA A 62 -2.02 21.95 -8.00
N ARG A 63 -0.72 22.11 -8.30
CA ARG A 63 0.02 23.35 -8.02
C ARG A 63 -0.50 24.52 -8.85
N VAL A 64 -0.75 24.31 -10.14
CA VAL A 64 -1.30 25.33 -11.05
C VAL A 64 -2.71 25.72 -10.63
N MET A 65 -3.60 24.75 -10.37
CA MET A 65 -4.96 25.03 -9.90
C MET A 65 -4.98 25.84 -8.60
N LYS A 66 -4.06 25.53 -7.65
CA LYS A 66 -3.94 26.28 -6.40
C LYS A 66 -3.46 27.72 -6.62
N ALA A 67 -2.54 27.95 -7.55
CA ALA A 67 -2.03 29.28 -7.86
C ALA A 67 -3.09 30.15 -8.57
N VAL A 68 -3.92 29.56 -9.42
CA VAL A 68 -5.01 30.26 -10.11
C VAL A 68 -6.12 30.67 -9.13
N ASN A 69 -6.44 29.84 -8.14
CA ASN A 69 -7.48 30.12 -7.15
C ASN A 69 -7.08 31.13 -6.05
N GLN A 70 -5.84 31.64 -6.07
CA GLN A 70 -5.33 32.66 -5.13
C GLN A 70 -5.25 34.07 -5.74
N ARG A 71 -5.74 34.25 -6.98
CA ARG A 71 -6.05 35.55 -7.57
C ARG A 71 -7.54 35.81 -7.50
#